data_AF-A0A5S3VCR5-F1
#
_entry.id   AF-A0A5S3VCR5-F1
#
_cell.length_a   1.000
_cell.length_b   1.000
_cell.length_c   1.000
_cell.angle_alpha   90.00
_cell.angle_beta   90.00
_cell.angle_gamma   90.00
#
_symmetry.space_group_name_H-M   'P 1'
#
loop_
_entity.id
_entity.type
_entity.pdbx_description
1 polymer ?
#
loop_
_entity_poly.entity_id
_entity_poly.type
_entity_poly.pdbx_seq_one_letter_code
_entity_poly.pdbx_strand_id
1 'polypeptide(L)'
;MLANKKSLLALSVTAALTLTGCFSDDDNNVTVPPVEPTEPVVVAPTTPDALGLVVSGSVVDAANTNVITAATISFLEDGAVAENLVDANGEAVTTAADGSFVFTNKDGATLTTVTATVSAEGFISKSFIMDLTGAEGNVAVQLALTSDQVEGVAVKTETATVENATTAADLTAEASKGKAGADVKVPAGTQLQDAAGNPVSGTQISLDVSSADTSSNAAGAIIPEGLNAGSTTTVAQPVGVANVVMTDDQGNKIKKFSNPIQISVAIPASTVLSSGETVKTGDTLSLASHDEVTGQWTNETNVVTVGAQTGDTFAGSFMTDHLTFFAANDVAAVCADTITLATSGDDIPASGLFADIQSTKRSETISITGNSTVLSLSGVAATETATVTVRDANGNAWGTTTGNLCGTTNVVLANQQTFVSESFAVTATCANDENVSAALGGAVVSYAQSGKAPAVASETTAGTYALADIVEGQQYTVNVIPRGVTLAAGATTSFTVTADGTDENGNVDVTCSTTTGGN
;
A
#
# COMPACT_ATOMS: atom_id res chain seq x y z
N MET A 1 25.27 -36.15 40.24
CA MET A 1 25.40 -35.16 41.33
C MET A 1 24.01 -34.54 41.50
N LEU A 2 23.20 -34.99 42.46
CA LEU A 2 23.06 -34.39 43.81
C LEU A 2 22.84 -32.87 43.75
N ALA A 3 21.82 -32.21 44.30
CA ALA A 3 20.49 -32.52 44.84
C ALA A 3 19.97 -31.18 45.43
N ASN A 4 18.70 -30.83 45.22
CA ASN A 4 17.77 -30.36 46.28
C ASN A 4 16.36 -30.24 45.67
N LYS A 5 15.35 -31.08 45.96
CA LYS A 5 14.59 -31.30 47.24
C LYS A 5 14.00 -29.98 47.76
N LYS A 6 12.69 -29.80 48.00
CA LYS A 6 11.55 -30.68 48.39
C LYS A 6 10.23 -29.92 48.08
N SER A 7 9.13 -30.54 47.62
CA SER A 7 8.13 -31.37 48.36
C SER A 7 7.17 -30.49 49.18
N LEU A 8 5.84 -30.63 49.21
CA LEU A 8 4.93 -31.79 49.31
C LEU A 8 3.51 -31.36 48.86
N LEU A 9 2.80 -32.10 48.02
CA LEU A 9 1.93 -33.28 48.27
C LEU A 9 0.48 -32.96 48.70
N ALA A 10 -0.43 -33.54 47.91
CA ALA A 10 -1.88 -33.57 48.05
C ALA A 10 -2.38 -34.42 49.22
N LEU A 11 -3.63 -34.21 49.62
CA LEU A 11 -4.43 -35.25 50.28
C LEU A 11 -5.93 -35.09 49.98
N SER A 12 -6.45 -36.01 49.18
CA SER A 12 -7.86 -36.35 49.03
C SER A 12 -8.30 -37.24 50.19
N VAL A 13 -9.41 -36.91 50.88
CA VAL A 13 -10.08 -37.83 51.81
C VAL A 13 -11.59 -37.84 51.53
N THR A 14 -12.04 -38.97 51.02
CA THR A 14 -13.43 -39.42 50.98
C THR A 14 -13.88 -39.78 52.40
N ALA A 15 -15.00 -39.24 52.87
CA ALA A 15 -15.65 -39.71 54.09
C ALA A 15 -17.16 -39.81 53.86
N ALA A 16 -17.64 -41.04 53.69
CA ALA A 16 -19.04 -41.40 53.84
C ALA A 16 -19.35 -41.49 55.33
N LEU A 17 -20.25 -40.63 55.82
CA LEU A 17 -20.85 -40.74 57.14
C LEU A 17 -22.36 -40.87 56.98
N THR A 18 -22.85 -42.09 57.20
CA THR A 18 -24.25 -42.38 57.53
C THR A 18 -24.51 -41.91 58.97
N LEU A 19 -25.30 -40.85 59.13
CA LEU A 19 -25.85 -40.44 60.42
C LEU A 19 -27.33 -40.84 60.49
N THR A 20 -27.63 -41.83 61.32
CA THR A 20 -28.98 -42.13 61.81
C THR A 20 -29.12 -41.58 63.24
N GLY A 21 -30.15 -40.78 63.51
CA GLY A 21 -30.58 -40.49 64.89
C GLY A 21 -31.32 -39.16 65.08
N CYS A 22 -32.66 -39.27 65.14
CA CYS A 22 -33.71 -38.41 65.71
C CYS A 22 -33.36 -37.02 66.29
N PHE A 23 -34.17 -35.99 65.98
CA PHE A 23 -35.22 -35.43 66.86
C PHE A 23 -35.83 -34.15 66.24
N SER A 24 -37.15 -34.02 66.35
CA SER A 24 -37.97 -32.81 66.15
C SER A 24 -38.17 -32.31 64.71
N ASP A 25 -39.21 -32.87 64.11
CA ASP A 25 -40.03 -32.32 63.04
C ASP A 25 -40.69 -31.01 63.53
N ASP A 26 -40.15 -29.86 63.14
CA ASP A 26 -40.83 -28.56 63.21
C ASP A 26 -40.22 -27.54 62.21
N ASP A 27 -39.68 -28.04 61.09
CA ASP A 27 -39.31 -27.20 59.96
C ASP A 27 -40.51 -27.18 59.03
N ASN A 28 -41.24 -26.07 59.06
CA ASN A 28 -42.28 -25.73 58.11
C ASN A 28 -41.69 -25.95 56.70
N ASN A 29 -41.97 -27.12 56.10
CA ASN A 29 -41.37 -27.59 54.86
C ASN A 29 -41.98 -26.82 53.68
N VAL A 30 -41.78 -25.50 53.68
CA VAL A 30 -41.82 -24.67 52.48
C VAL A 30 -40.68 -25.21 51.63
N THR A 31 -41.05 -26.02 50.65
CA THR A 31 -40.23 -26.22 49.47
C THR A 31 -39.93 -24.82 48.94
N VAL A 32 -38.72 -24.32 49.18
CA VAL A 32 -38.22 -23.20 48.39
C VAL A 32 -38.15 -23.78 46.98
N PRO A 33 -38.98 -23.33 46.03
CA PRO A 33 -38.85 -23.80 44.66
C PRO A 33 -37.40 -23.55 44.24
N PRO A 34 -36.77 -24.47 43.48
CA PRO A 34 -35.46 -24.17 42.92
C PRO A 34 -35.58 -22.79 42.25
N VAL A 35 -34.67 -21.87 42.60
CA VAL A 35 -34.63 -20.54 41.97
C VAL A 35 -34.69 -20.81 40.47
N GLU A 36 -35.76 -20.36 39.81
CA GLU A 36 -35.85 -20.53 38.36
C GLU A 36 -34.57 -19.95 37.78
N PRO A 37 -33.86 -20.68 36.91
CA PRO A 37 -32.71 -20.12 36.25
C PRO A 37 -33.18 -18.83 35.58
N THR A 38 -32.69 -17.69 36.05
CA THR A 38 -33.01 -16.39 35.45
C THR A 38 -32.66 -16.51 33.98
N GLU A 39 -33.64 -16.24 33.11
CA GLU A 39 -33.42 -16.31 31.68
C GLU A 39 -32.21 -15.44 31.31
N PRO A 40 -31.29 -15.95 30.47
CA PRO A 40 -30.13 -15.18 30.05
C PRO A 40 -30.61 -13.91 29.34
N VAL A 41 -30.17 -12.75 29.82
CA VAL A 41 -30.48 -11.45 29.20
C VAL A 41 -29.43 -11.16 28.14
N VAL A 42 -29.87 -10.85 26.92
CA VAL A 42 -29.00 -10.40 25.83
C VAL A 42 -28.59 -8.95 26.12
N VAL A 43 -27.28 -8.71 26.13
CA VAL A 43 -26.72 -7.38 26.41
C VAL A 43 -26.37 -6.70 25.09
N ALA A 44 -26.80 -5.44 24.95
CA ALA A 44 -26.50 -4.65 23.77
C ALA A 44 -24.97 -4.44 23.61
N PRO A 45 -24.47 -4.35 22.36
CA PRO A 45 -23.07 -4.04 22.08
C PRO A 45 -22.60 -2.74 22.74
N THR A 46 -21.33 -2.69 23.15
CA THR A 46 -20.68 -1.48 23.64
C THR A 46 -19.82 -0.85 22.54
N THR A 47 -19.83 0.49 22.46
CA THR A 47 -18.96 1.23 21.55
C THR A 47 -17.49 1.13 21.98
N PRO A 48 -16.57 0.67 21.11
CA PRO A 48 -15.14 0.71 21.38
C PRO A 48 -14.59 2.14 21.32
N ASP A 49 -13.39 2.34 21.87
CA ASP A 49 -12.68 3.62 21.76
C ASP A 49 -12.37 3.94 20.29
N ALA A 50 -12.43 5.23 19.96
CA ALA A 50 -12.11 5.73 18.63
C ALA A 50 -10.65 5.49 18.28
N LEU A 51 -10.39 5.12 17.01
CA LEU A 51 -9.03 4.99 16.50
C LEU A 51 -8.42 6.38 16.30
N GLY A 52 -7.17 6.56 16.74
CA GLY A 52 -6.44 7.82 16.55
C GLY A 52 -5.99 8.06 15.12
N LEU A 53 -5.83 7.00 14.33
CA LEU A 53 -5.45 7.04 12.91
C LEU A 53 -6.15 5.90 12.17
N VAL A 54 -6.68 6.18 10.99
CA VAL A 54 -7.18 5.18 10.03
C VAL A 54 -6.63 5.56 8.66
N VAL A 55 -5.70 4.76 8.15
CA VAL A 55 -5.24 4.88 6.77
C VAL A 55 -6.10 3.97 5.92
N SER A 56 -6.78 4.55 4.93
CA SER A 56 -7.49 3.83 3.89
C SER A 56 -6.82 4.10 2.56
N GLY A 57 -6.45 3.04 1.86
CA GLY A 57 -5.83 3.20 0.57
C GLY A 57 -6.27 2.18 -0.45
N SER A 58 -5.82 2.42 -1.68
CA SER A 58 -6.09 1.55 -2.82
C SER A 58 -4.96 1.59 -3.81
N VAL A 59 -4.76 0.47 -4.48
CA VAL A 59 -3.91 0.40 -5.67
C VAL A 59 -4.75 0.81 -6.86
N VAL A 60 -4.31 1.82 -7.61
CA VAL A 60 -5.09 2.38 -8.72
C VAL A 60 -4.28 2.39 -10.02
N ASP A 61 -4.98 2.35 -11.16
CA ASP A 61 -4.37 2.61 -12.46
C ASP A 61 -4.06 4.10 -12.59
N ALA A 62 -2.78 4.43 -12.80
CA ALA A 62 -2.32 5.80 -12.95
C ALA A 62 -3.02 6.58 -14.09
N ALA A 63 -3.57 5.89 -15.10
CA ALA A 63 -4.22 6.54 -16.24
C ALA A 63 -5.65 7.02 -15.95
N ASN A 64 -6.39 6.33 -15.08
CA ASN A 64 -7.84 6.55 -14.91
C ASN A 64 -8.34 6.46 -13.45
N THR A 65 -7.43 6.23 -12.51
CA THR A 65 -7.67 6.13 -11.06
C THR A 65 -8.65 5.04 -10.64
N ASN A 66 -8.96 4.09 -11.52
CA ASN A 66 -9.76 2.93 -11.14
C ASN A 66 -8.91 2.00 -10.29
N VAL A 67 -9.54 1.35 -9.31
CA VAL A 67 -8.88 0.40 -8.43
C VAL A 67 -8.48 -0.85 -9.22
N ILE A 68 -7.24 -1.30 -9.03
CA ILE A 68 -6.70 -2.52 -9.60
C ILE A 68 -7.04 -3.68 -8.66
N THR A 69 -8.00 -4.50 -9.07
CA THR A 69 -8.40 -5.69 -8.32
C THR A 69 -7.27 -6.72 -8.28
N ALA A 70 -7.17 -7.49 -7.19
CA ALA A 70 -6.15 -8.51 -6.97
C ALA A 70 -4.69 -8.00 -6.99
N ALA A 71 -4.47 -6.71 -6.71
CA ALA A 71 -3.12 -6.22 -6.42
C ALA A 71 -2.58 -6.86 -5.14
N THR A 72 -1.29 -7.20 -5.16
CA THR A 72 -0.56 -7.67 -3.97
C THR A 72 0.21 -6.50 -3.38
N ILE A 73 0.12 -6.32 -2.05
CA ILE A 73 0.82 -5.27 -1.32
C ILE A 73 1.57 -5.91 -0.15
N SER A 74 2.83 -5.52 0.03
CA SER A 74 3.56 -5.76 1.27
C SER A 74 3.93 -4.43 1.91
N PHE A 75 3.55 -4.24 3.17
CA PHE A 75 3.93 -3.08 3.96
C PHE A 75 5.23 -3.34 4.70
N LEU A 76 6.15 -2.38 4.64
CA LEU A 76 7.48 -2.47 5.21
C LEU A 76 7.76 -1.28 6.13
N GLU A 77 8.44 -1.55 7.23
CA GLU A 77 9.04 -0.58 8.14
C GLU A 77 10.56 -0.82 8.16
N ASP A 78 11.35 0.20 7.83
CA ASP A 78 12.82 0.12 7.76
C ASP A 78 13.36 -1.07 6.92
N GLY A 79 12.60 -1.49 5.92
CA GLY A 79 12.91 -2.58 4.99
C GLY A 79 12.63 -3.99 5.51
N ALA A 80 11.95 -4.12 6.65
CA ALA A 80 11.37 -5.37 7.14
C ALA A 80 9.85 -5.33 7.04
N VAL A 81 9.18 -6.49 7.08
CA VAL A 81 7.71 -6.56 7.13
C VAL A 81 7.21 -5.76 8.32
N ALA A 82 6.21 -4.90 8.09
CA ALA A 82 5.65 -4.04 9.12
C ALA A 82 5.00 -4.86 10.25
N GLU A 83 5.39 -4.60 11.49
CA GLU A 83 4.86 -5.26 12.70
C GLU A 83 4.00 -4.32 13.55
N ASN A 84 4.10 -3.01 13.30
CA ASN A 84 3.36 -1.97 14.00
C ASN A 84 2.08 -1.55 13.28
N LEU A 85 1.75 -2.23 12.17
CA LEU A 85 0.53 -2.06 11.41
C LEU A 85 -0.47 -3.16 11.74
N VAL A 86 -1.69 -2.77 12.08
CA VAL A 86 -2.81 -3.68 12.31
C VAL A 86 -4.05 -3.18 11.57
N ASP A 87 -4.99 -4.08 11.29
CA ASP A 87 -6.29 -3.69 10.77
C ASP A 87 -7.13 -2.96 11.84
N ALA A 88 -8.34 -2.55 11.47
CA ALA A 88 -9.25 -1.85 12.37
C ALA A 88 -9.62 -2.64 13.65
N ASN A 89 -9.44 -3.97 13.65
CA ASN A 89 -9.73 -4.86 14.77
C ASN A 89 -8.48 -5.27 15.57
N GLY A 90 -7.29 -4.79 15.19
CA GLY A 90 -6.04 -5.12 15.86
C GLY A 90 -5.35 -6.38 15.33
N GLU A 91 -5.82 -6.94 14.23
CA GLU A 91 -5.24 -8.12 13.58
C GLU A 91 -4.20 -7.73 12.52
N ALA A 92 -3.45 -8.70 11.98
CA ALA A 92 -2.49 -8.42 10.91
C ALA A 92 -3.20 -7.87 9.65
N VAL A 93 -2.63 -6.82 9.06
CA VAL A 93 -3.17 -6.20 7.84
C VAL A 93 -3.19 -7.20 6.70
N THR A 94 -4.32 -7.28 6.01
CA THR A 94 -4.48 -8.05 4.77
C THR A 94 -4.98 -7.11 3.67
N THR A 95 -4.61 -7.37 2.42
CA THR A 95 -5.18 -6.65 1.28
C THR A 95 -6.54 -7.24 0.92
N ALA A 96 -7.52 -6.38 0.70
CA ALA A 96 -8.81 -6.81 0.21
C ALA A 96 -8.70 -7.24 -1.27
N ALA A 97 -9.58 -8.15 -1.68
CA ALA A 97 -9.60 -8.68 -3.05
C ALA A 97 -9.84 -7.59 -4.12
N ASP A 98 -10.48 -6.49 -3.73
CA ASP A 98 -10.74 -5.34 -4.59
C ASP A 98 -9.51 -4.43 -4.77
N GLY A 99 -8.38 -4.69 -4.11
CA GLY A 99 -7.16 -3.86 -4.19
C GLY A 99 -7.13 -2.72 -3.17
N SER A 100 -8.13 -2.64 -2.28
CA SER A 100 -8.16 -1.71 -1.16
C SER A 100 -7.47 -2.28 0.09
N PHE A 101 -7.09 -1.40 1.00
CA PHE A 101 -6.56 -1.77 2.30
C PHE A 101 -6.95 -0.71 3.35
N VAL A 102 -7.09 -1.17 4.59
CA VAL A 102 -7.29 -0.29 5.75
C VAL A 102 -6.36 -0.75 6.86
N PHE A 103 -5.64 0.18 7.45
CA PHE A 103 -4.83 -0.09 8.63
C PHE A 103 -4.86 1.06 9.64
N THR A 104 -4.49 0.74 10.87
CA THR A 104 -4.20 1.67 11.96
C THR A 104 -2.85 1.32 12.57
N ASN A 105 -2.34 2.22 13.41
CA ASN A 105 -1.21 1.92 14.26
C ASN A 105 -1.62 0.88 15.30
N LYS A 106 -0.73 -0.06 15.57
CA LYS A 106 -0.79 -0.90 16.75
C LYS A 106 -0.71 -0.04 18.01
N ASP A 107 -1.44 -0.42 19.05
CA ASP A 107 -1.47 0.31 20.31
C ASP A 107 -0.06 0.59 20.85
N GLY A 108 0.23 1.88 21.08
CA GLY A 108 1.52 2.35 21.59
C GLY A 108 2.64 2.49 20.55
N ALA A 109 2.40 2.16 19.28
CA ALA A 109 3.33 2.42 18.19
C ALA A 109 3.15 3.84 17.62
N THR A 110 4.22 4.37 17.03
CA THR A 110 4.18 5.62 16.26
C THR A 110 4.80 5.36 14.90
N LEU A 111 4.01 5.56 13.85
CA LEU A 111 4.48 5.43 12.48
C LEU A 111 4.85 6.79 11.92
N THR A 112 5.94 6.83 11.16
CA THR A 112 6.39 8.03 10.45
C THR A 112 6.41 7.77 8.97
N THR A 113 6.98 6.66 8.54
CA THR A 113 7.00 6.25 7.14
C THR A 113 6.70 4.77 7.00
N VAL A 114 5.91 4.42 6.00
CA VAL A 114 5.63 3.02 5.62
C VAL A 114 5.92 2.88 4.13
N THR A 115 6.71 1.88 3.77
CA THR A 115 6.94 1.55 2.36
C THR A 115 5.97 0.46 1.93
N ALA A 116 5.22 0.68 0.86
CA ALA A 116 4.38 -0.34 0.25
C ALA A 116 5.03 -0.84 -1.04
N THR A 117 5.37 -2.13 -1.11
CA THR A 117 5.78 -2.77 -2.37
C THR A 117 4.55 -3.40 -3.02
N VAL A 118 4.26 -2.99 -4.25
CA VAL A 118 2.99 -3.31 -4.92
C VAL A 118 3.25 -3.98 -6.27
N SER A 119 2.49 -5.03 -6.56
CA SER A 119 2.50 -5.71 -7.86
C SER A 119 1.08 -6.11 -8.28
N ALA A 120 0.80 -6.04 -9.58
CA ALA A 120 -0.44 -6.52 -10.18
C ALA A 120 -0.17 -6.99 -11.62
N GLU A 121 -0.96 -7.95 -12.10
CA GLU A 121 -0.86 -8.45 -13.48
C GLU A 121 -1.18 -7.35 -14.51
N GLY A 122 -0.36 -7.19 -15.55
CA GLY A 122 -0.51 -6.14 -16.56
C GLY A 122 -0.01 -4.76 -16.13
N PHE A 123 0.65 -4.67 -14.97
CA PHE A 123 1.22 -3.43 -14.43
C PHE A 123 2.69 -3.61 -14.05
N ILE A 124 3.46 -2.52 -14.11
CA ILE A 124 4.83 -2.49 -13.63
C ILE A 124 4.83 -2.35 -12.11
N SER A 125 5.37 -3.36 -11.41
CA SER A 125 5.52 -3.34 -9.95
C SER A 125 6.34 -2.13 -9.49
N LYS A 126 5.95 -1.55 -8.36
CA LYS A 126 6.57 -0.33 -7.83
C LYS A 126 6.50 -0.30 -6.29
N SER A 127 7.51 0.30 -5.67
CA SER A 127 7.47 0.68 -4.25
C SER A 127 7.01 2.12 -4.09
N PHE A 128 6.18 2.35 -3.09
CA PHE A 128 5.65 3.66 -2.70
C PHE A 128 6.03 3.94 -1.25
N ILE A 129 6.30 5.19 -0.91
CA ILE A 129 6.60 5.65 0.43
C ILE A 129 5.43 6.50 0.91
N MET A 130 4.74 6.01 1.94
CA MET A 130 3.71 6.78 2.63
C MET A 130 4.34 7.55 3.78
N ASP A 131 4.32 8.88 3.72
CA ASP A 131 4.66 9.74 4.85
C ASP A 131 3.43 9.88 5.76
N LEU A 132 3.53 9.31 6.95
CA LEU A 132 2.53 9.32 8.01
C LEU A 132 2.98 10.23 9.18
N THR A 133 4.00 11.05 8.99
CA THR A 133 4.52 11.93 10.05
C THR A 133 3.45 12.90 10.51
N GLY A 134 3.00 12.76 11.75
CA GLY A 134 1.94 13.60 12.32
C GLY A 134 0.55 13.32 11.76
N ALA A 135 0.36 12.19 11.08
CA ALA A 135 -0.95 11.75 10.60
C ALA A 135 -1.86 11.39 11.78
N GLU A 136 -3.07 11.95 11.76
CA GLU A 136 -4.15 11.70 12.72
C GLU A 136 -5.49 11.62 11.98
N GLY A 137 -6.47 10.93 12.56
CA GLY A 137 -7.80 10.78 11.97
C GLY A 137 -7.79 9.92 10.70
N ASN A 138 -8.59 10.29 9.70
CA ASN A 138 -8.73 9.53 8.47
C ASN A 138 -7.72 10.04 7.42
N VAL A 139 -6.88 9.14 6.90
CA VAL A 139 -5.93 9.46 5.82
C VAL A 139 -6.24 8.59 4.61
N ALA A 140 -6.45 9.24 3.46
CA ALA A 140 -6.65 8.56 2.20
C ALA A 140 -5.32 8.43 1.43
N VAL A 141 -5.06 7.26 0.85
CA VAL A 141 -3.85 6.96 0.07
C VAL A 141 -4.22 6.32 -1.28
N GLN A 142 -3.54 6.72 -2.36
CA GLN A 142 -3.67 6.05 -3.65
C GLN A 142 -2.29 5.68 -4.20
N LEU A 143 -2.07 4.37 -4.38
CA LEU A 143 -0.83 3.80 -4.90
C LEU A 143 -1.01 3.55 -6.40
N ALA A 144 -0.53 4.50 -7.22
CA ALA A 144 -0.78 4.50 -8.66
C ALA A 144 0.24 3.63 -9.43
N LEU A 145 -0.21 2.50 -9.98
CA LEU A 145 0.61 1.65 -10.85
C LEU A 145 0.48 2.05 -12.33
N THR A 146 1.56 1.81 -13.07
CA THR A 146 1.62 2.07 -14.52
C THR A 146 1.35 0.79 -15.29
N SER A 147 0.41 0.81 -16.23
CA SER A 147 0.16 -0.33 -17.13
C SER A 147 1.39 -0.62 -18.01
N ASP A 148 1.70 -1.90 -18.22
CA ASP A 148 2.77 -2.34 -19.11
C ASP A 148 2.53 -2.02 -20.59
N GLN A 149 1.31 -1.65 -20.96
CA GLN A 149 0.93 -1.31 -22.34
C GLN A 149 1.09 0.18 -22.67
N VAL A 150 1.36 1.04 -21.69
CA VAL A 150 1.38 2.49 -21.89
C VAL A 150 2.52 2.92 -22.85
N GLU A 151 2.36 4.07 -23.50
CA GLU A 151 3.41 4.61 -24.37
C GLU A 151 4.66 4.95 -23.57
N GLY A 152 5.84 4.66 -24.12
CA GLY A 152 7.11 4.90 -23.43
C GLY A 152 7.49 3.84 -22.39
N VAL A 153 6.72 2.76 -22.23
CA VAL A 153 7.11 1.57 -21.45
C VAL A 153 7.35 0.39 -22.39
N ALA A 154 8.48 -0.30 -22.22
CA ALA A 154 8.82 -1.52 -22.94
C ALA A 154 8.84 -2.68 -21.96
N VAL A 155 8.22 -3.81 -22.32
CA VAL A 155 8.21 -5.05 -21.52
C VAL A 155 8.53 -6.24 -22.42
N LYS A 156 9.27 -7.19 -21.87
CA LYS A 156 9.58 -8.46 -22.52
C LYS A 156 9.67 -9.57 -21.49
N THR A 157 8.92 -10.63 -21.73
CA THR A 157 9.05 -11.90 -21.01
C THR A 157 9.73 -12.91 -21.92
N GLU A 158 10.73 -13.61 -21.38
CA GLU A 158 11.39 -14.74 -22.01
C GLU A 158 11.40 -15.93 -21.07
N THR A 159 11.06 -17.11 -21.57
CA THR A 159 11.05 -18.33 -20.77
C THR A 159 12.15 -19.28 -21.22
N ALA A 160 12.79 -19.95 -20.26
CA ALA A 160 13.79 -20.97 -20.56
C ALA A 160 13.66 -22.18 -19.63
N THR A 161 14.15 -23.32 -20.09
CA THR A 161 14.33 -24.51 -19.25
C THR A 161 15.72 -24.50 -18.66
N VAL A 162 15.82 -24.88 -17.39
CA VAL A 162 17.09 -25.02 -16.66
C VAL A 162 17.21 -26.41 -16.07
N GLU A 163 18.43 -26.91 -16.00
CA GLU A 163 18.73 -28.20 -15.37
C GLU A 163 19.65 -27.95 -14.17
N ASN A 164 19.28 -28.46 -12.99
CA ASN A 164 19.99 -28.19 -11.74
C ASN A 164 20.25 -26.69 -11.51
N ALA A 165 19.20 -25.88 -11.72
CA ALA A 165 19.23 -24.42 -11.62
C ALA A 165 20.26 -23.74 -12.54
N THR A 166 20.73 -24.39 -13.60
CA THR A 166 21.80 -23.87 -14.45
C THR A 166 21.32 -23.64 -15.89
N THR A 167 21.70 -22.50 -16.47
CA THR A 167 21.38 -22.18 -17.88
C THR A 167 22.19 -23.05 -18.83
N ALA A 168 21.53 -23.70 -19.80
CA ALA A 168 22.22 -24.54 -20.79
C ALA A 168 22.81 -23.74 -21.97
N ALA A 169 22.21 -22.59 -22.28
CA ALA A 169 22.62 -21.66 -23.33
C ALA A 169 22.54 -20.22 -22.82
N ASP A 170 23.06 -19.27 -23.59
CA ASP A 170 22.85 -17.85 -23.32
C ASP A 170 21.34 -17.57 -23.36
N LEU A 171 20.84 -16.96 -22.28
CA LEU A 171 19.47 -16.46 -22.21
C LEU A 171 19.50 -14.95 -22.40
N THR A 172 18.74 -14.46 -23.37
CA THR A 172 18.65 -13.04 -23.71
C THR A 172 17.21 -12.58 -23.71
N ALA A 173 16.94 -11.43 -23.11
CA ALA A 173 15.65 -10.75 -23.18
C ALA A 173 15.87 -9.29 -23.56
N GLU A 174 15.18 -8.85 -24.61
CA GLU A 174 15.29 -7.51 -25.18
C GLU A 174 13.92 -6.83 -25.12
N ALA A 175 13.73 -5.94 -24.14
CA ALA A 175 12.57 -5.06 -24.06
C ALA A 175 12.87 -3.81 -24.88
N SER A 176 12.09 -3.52 -25.92
CA SER A 176 12.28 -2.32 -26.75
C SER A 176 10.94 -1.78 -27.28
N LYS A 177 10.69 -0.48 -27.05
CA LYS A 177 9.54 0.25 -27.58
C LYS A 177 9.87 1.74 -27.71
N GLY A 178 10.10 2.22 -28.92
CA GLY A 178 10.53 3.61 -29.15
C GLY A 178 11.92 3.85 -28.54
N LYS A 179 12.04 4.82 -27.63
CA LYS A 179 13.29 5.10 -26.90
C LYS A 179 13.41 4.34 -25.57
N ALA A 180 12.34 3.66 -25.13
CA ALA A 180 12.40 2.77 -23.98
C ALA A 180 13.13 1.48 -24.38
N GLY A 181 14.08 1.03 -23.57
CA GLY A 181 14.70 -0.26 -23.82
C GLY A 181 15.63 -0.74 -22.71
N ALA A 182 15.64 -2.06 -22.54
CA ALA A 182 16.60 -2.76 -21.69
C ALA A 182 16.88 -4.15 -22.24
N ASP A 183 18.14 -4.55 -22.21
CA ASP A 183 18.61 -5.84 -22.68
C ASP A 183 19.31 -6.57 -21.55
N VAL A 184 18.94 -7.82 -21.33
CA VAL A 184 19.55 -8.69 -20.31
C VAL A 184 20.16 -9.88 -21.01
N LYS A 185 21.41 -10.20 -20.66
CA LYS A 185 22.11 -11.39 -21.13
C LYS A 185 22.66 -12.18 -19.95
N VAL A 186 22.09 -13.37 -19.75
CA VAL A 186 22.57 -14.37 -18.79
C VAL A 186 23.40 -15.42 -19.56
N PRO A 187 24.72 -15.51 -19.34
CA PRO A 187 25.56 -16.47 -20.05
C PRO A 187 25.17 -17.93 -19.76
N ALA A 188 25.47 -18.83 -20.70
CA ALA A 188 25.40 -20.27 -20.47
C ALA A 188 26.26 -20.71 -19.27
N GLY A 189 25.82 -21.73 -18.53
CA GLY A 189 26.52 -22.26 -17.36
C GLY A 189 26.36 -21.41 -16.10
N THR A 190 25.42 -20.46 -16.08
CA THR A 190 25.13 -19.64 -14.91
C THR A 190 24.15 -20.36 -13.99
N GLN A 191 24.52 -20.55 -12.73
CA GLN A 191 23.62 -21.08 -11.72
C GLN A 191 22.74 -19.95 -11.17
N LEU A 192 21.43 -20.20 -11.18
CA LEU A 192 20.36 -19.35 -10.70
C LEU A 192 20.11 -19.62 -9.22
N GLN A 193 20.14 -18.57 -8.40
CA GLN A 193 20.08 -18.69 -6.95
C GLN A 193 19.00 -17.80 -6.34
N ASP A 194 18.44 -18.25 -5.21
CA ASP A 194 17.54 -17.45 -4.38
C ASP A 194 18.29 -16.32 -3.64
N ALA A 195 17.57 -15.54 -2.83
CA ALA A 195 18.16 -14.45 -2.04
C ALA A 195 19.21 -14.94 -1.03
N ALA A 196 19.08 -16.18 -0.53
CA ALA A 196 20.00 -16.81 0.40
C ALA A 196 21.23 -17.43 -0.30
N GLY A 197 21.28 -17.45 -1.63
CA GLY A 197 22.38 -18.01 -2.43
C GLY A 197 22.24 -19.51 -2.69
N ASN A 198 21.08 -20.12 -2.40
CA ASN A 198 20.83 -21.52 -2.71
C ASN A 198 20.37 -21.67 -4.17
N PRO A 199 20.71 -22.76 -4.87
CA PRO A 199 20.15 -23.05 -6.19
C PRO A 199 18.63 -23.18 -6.13
N VAL A 200 17.93 -22.56 -7.09
CA VAL A 200 16.46 -22.69 -7.19
C VAL A 200 16.03 -24.10 -7.63
N SER A 201 14.83 -24.53 -7.24
CA SER A 201 14.34 -25.89 -7.48
C SER A 201 13.50 -26.06 -8.74
N GLY A 202 13.06 -24.97 -9.37
CA GLY A 202 12.26 -25.03 -10.59
C GLY A 202 13.03 -25.48 -11.84
N THR A 203 12.27 -25.97 -12.82
CA THR A 203 12.82 -26.52 -14.08
C THR A 203 12.58 -25.62 -15.28
N GLN A 204 11.61 -24.71 -15.16
CA GLN A 204 11.37 -23.61 -16.07
C GLN A 204 11.50 -22.30 -15.32
N ILE A 205 12.03 -21.29 -16.00
CA ILE A 205 12.15 -19.93 -15.50
C ILE A 205 11.47 -18.95 -16.46
N SER A 206 10.96 -17.85 -15.91
CA SER A 206 10.50 -16.65 -16.60
C SER A 206 11.46 -15.52 -16.28
N LEU A 207 11.99 -14.85 -17.31
CA LEU A 207 12.78 -13.63 -17.23
C LEU A 207 11.93 -12.48 -17.76
N ASP A 208 11.53 -11.60 -16.85
CA ASP A 208 10.72 -10.42 -17.12
C ASP A 208 11.61 -9.18 -17.08
N VAL A 209 11.71 -8.51 -18.22
CA VAL A 209 12.49 -7.27 -18.40
C VAL A 209 11.53 -6.16 -18.76
N SER A 210 11.59 -5.05 -18.03
CA SER A 210 10.88 -3.83 -18.39
C SER A 210 11.76 -2.60 -18.29
N SER A 211 11.42 -1.58 -19.06
CA SER A 211 12.14 -0.31 -19.13
C SER A 211 11.18 0.81 -19.54
N ALA A 212 11.63 2.06 -19.44
CA ALA A 212 10.87 3.22 -19.87
C ALA A 212 11.74 4.27 -20.56
N ASP A 213 11.12 5.07 -21.41
CA ASP A 213 11.74 6.23 -22.07
C ASP A 213 11.97 7.34 -21.04
N THR A 214 13.24 7.52 -20.66
CA THR A 214 13.69 8.53 -19.68
C THR A 214 13.64 9.98 -20.18
N SER A 215 13.18 10.19 -21.42
CA SER A 215 12.79 11.50 -21.95
C SER A 215 11.28 11.79 -21.83
N SER A 216 10.51 10.86 -21.26
CA SER A 216 9.06 10.97 -21.04
C SER A 216 8.67 10.72 -19.57
N ASN A 217 7.44 11.06 -19.18
CA ASN A 217 6.93 10.80 -17.82
C ASN A 217 6.81 9.30 -17.52
N ALA A 218 6.85 8.42 -18.52
CA ALA A 218 6.79 6.97 -18.32
C ALA A 218 7.93 6.47 -17.42
N ALA A 219 9.11 7.07 -17.50
CA ALA A 219 10.22 6.70 -16.63
C ALA A 219 9.95 7.05 -15.16
N GLY A 220 9.55 8.28 -14.86
CA GLY A 220 9.17 8.69 -13.51
C GLY A 220 8.03 7.84 -12.93
N ALA A 221 7.12 7.38 -13.79
CA ALA A 221 5.98 6.55 -13.42
C ALA A 221 6.37 5.15 -12.91
N ILE A 222 7.44 4.55 -13.44
CA ILE A 222 7.86 3.19 -13.08
C ILE A 222 8.99 3.12 -12.06
N ILE A 223 9.70 4.22 -11.81
CA ILE A 223 10.80 4.25 -10.83
C ILE A 223 10.23 4.05 -9.41
N PRO A 224 10.71 3.05 -8.65
CA PRO A 224 10.39 2.92 -7.23
C PRO A 224 10.74 4.19 -6.45
N GLU A 225 9.87 4.58 -5.53
CA GLU A 225 10.13 5.76 -4.69
C GLU A 225 11.35 5.54 -3.78
N GLY A 226 11.89 6.64 -3.26
CA GLY A 226 13.02 6.60 -2.33
C GLY A 226 14.42 6.57 -2.96
N LEU A 227 14.56 6.69 -4.29
CA LEU A 227 15.87 6.72 -4.97
C LEU A 227 16.84 7.74 -4.35
N ASN A 228 16.28 8.86 -3.90
CA ASN A 228 17.03 9.97 -3.30
C ASN A 228 16.76 10.13 -1.80
N ALA A 229 16.22 9.11 -1.13
CA ALA A 229 15.95 9.15 0.30
C ALA A 229 17.25 9.43 1.09
N GLY A 230 17.17 10.37 2.04
CA GLY A 230 18.29 10.73 2.91
C GLY A 230 19.41 11.57 2.26
N SER A 231 19.33 11.88 0.96
CA SER A 231 20.34 12.72 0.32
C SER A 231 20.10 14.21 0.58
N THR A 232 21.16 14.94 0.94
CA THR A 232 21.11 16.36 1.34
C THR A 232 21.94 17.29 0.47
N THR A 233 22.70 16.76 -0.48
CA THR A 233 23.63 17.56 -1.31
C THR A 233 23.46 17.29 -2.80
N THR A 234 23.26 16.02 -3.17
CA THR A 234 23.16 15.60 -4.57
C THR A 234 21.95 14.72 -4.80
N VAL A 235 21.42 14.71 -6.01
CA VAL A 235 20.29 13.87 -6.39
C VAL A 235 20.67 13.03 -7.60
N ALA A 236 20.37 11.74 -7.53
CA ALA A 236 20.39 10.82 -8.65
C ALA A 236 19.23 11.15 -9.59
N GLN A 237 19.56 11.40 -10.85
CA GLN A 237 18.61 11.66 -11.93
C GLN A 237 18.69 10.51 -12.94
N PRO A 238 17.71 9.59 -12.94
CA PRO A 238 17.71 8.46 -13.87
C PRO A 238 17.73 8.90 -15.33
N VAL A 239 18.72 8.46 -16.09
CA VAL A 239 18.86 8.66 -17.53
C VAL A 239 18.71 7.36 -18.33
N GLY A 240 18.72 6.22 -17.66
CA GLY A 240 18.29 4.92 -18.17
C GLY A 240 17.76 4.06 -17.01
N VAL A 241 16.74 3.23 -17.25
CA VAL A 241 16.15 2.37 -16.22
C VAL A 241 15.88 0.97 -16.76
N ALA A 242 16.01 -0.03 -15.90
CA ALA A 242 15.63 -1.41 -16.20
C ALA A 242 15.08 -2.09 -14.95
N ASN A 243 13.92 -2.71 -15.04
CA ASN A 243 13.43 -3.64 -14.03
C ASN A 243 13.61 -5.06 -14.57
N VAL A 244 14.37 -5.87 -13.84
CA VAL A 244 14.65 -7.25 -14.22
C VAL A 244 14.23 -8.16 -13.08
N VAL A 245 13.22 -9.00 -13.35
CA VAL A 245 12.70 -9.99 -12.41
C VAL A 245 12.80 -11.36 -13.05
N MET A 246 13.18 -12.36 -12.28
CA MET A 246 13.18 -13.74 -12.76
C MET A 246 12.55 -14.65 -11.70
N THR A 247 11.65 -15.52 -12.12
CA THR A 247 10.95 -16.49 -11.27
C THR A 247 11.00 -17.88 -11.87
N ASP A 248 11.00 -18.90 -11.02
CA ASP A 248 10.83 -20.27 -11.48
C ASP A 248 9.35 -20.69 -11.57
N ASP A 249 9.10 -21.87 -12.14
CA ASP A 249 7.77 -22.49 -12.28
C ASP A 249 7.07 -22.83 -10.95
N GLN A 250 7.76 -22.70 -9.82
CA GLN A 250 7.23 -22.87 -8.47
C GLN A 250 6.96 -21.52 -7.78
N GLY A 251 7.22 -20.40 -8.47
CA GLY A 251 7.06 -19.05 -7.94
C GLY A 251 8.22 -18.56 -7.08
N ASN A 252 9.35 -19.29 -7.01
CA ASN A 252 10.53 -18.83 -6.30
C ASN A 252 11.22 -17.72 -7.11
N LYS A 253 11.54 -16.60 -6.44
CA LYS A 253 12.31 -15.51 -7.04
C LYS A 253 13.79 -15.89 -7.16
N ILE A 254 14.35 -15.68 -8.35
CA ILE A 254 15.78 -15.78 -8.61
C ILE A 254 16.39 -14.41 -8.40
N LYS A 255 17.36 -14.34 -7.49
CA LYS A 255 17.93 -13.08 -6.99
C LYS A 255 19.41 -12.96 -7.19
N LYS A 256 20.12 -14.07 -7.34
CA LYS A 256 21.59 -14.12 -7.44
C LYS A 256 22.05 -15.05 -8.56
N PHE A 257 23.26 -14.79 -9.04
CA PHE A 257 23.92 -15.59 -10.07
C PHE A 257 25.33 -15.99 -9.68
N SER A 258 25.74 -17.21 -10.04
CA SER A 258 27.11 -17.68 -9.83
C SER A 258 28.15 -16.97 -10.72
N ASN A 259 27.71 -16.40 -11.84
CA ASN A 259 28.53 -15.64 -12.78
C ASN A 259 27.84 -14.30 -13.06
N PRO A 260 28.60 -13.21 -13.25
CA PRO A 260 28.00 -11.93 -13.62
C PRO A 260 27.22 -12.02 -14.92
N ILE A 261 26.06 -11.36 -14.94
CA ILE A 261 25.21 -11.17 -16.11
C ILE A 261 25.39 -9.74 -16.64
N GLN A 262 25.08 -9.54 -17.91
CA GLN A 262 25.13 -8.21 -18.53
C GLN A 262 23.73 -7.61 -18.60
N ILE A 263 23.63 -6.34 -18.20
CA ILE A 263 22.43 -5.52 -18.40
C ILE A 263 22.82 -4.31 -19.24
N SER A 264 21.98 -3.97 -20.21
CA SER A 264 22.04 -2.72 -20.96
C SER A 264 20.74 -1.95 -20.81
N VAL A 265 20.83 -0.63 -20.67
CA VAL A 265 19.69 0.30 -20.65
C VAL A 265 19.78 1.27 -21.82
N ALA A 266 18.65 1.58 -22.43
CA ALA A 266 18.56 2.62 -23.44
C ALA A 266 18.61 4.00 -22.78
N ILE A 267 19.49 4.87 -23.29
CA ILE A 267 19.62 6.26 -22.87
C ILE A 267 19.29 7.14 -24.07
N PRO A 268 18.23 7.97 -24.04
CA PRO A 268 17.90 8.87 -25.14
C PRO A 268 19.08 9.75 -25.55
N ALA A 269 19.39 9.81 -26.85
CA ALA A 269 20.51 10.59 -27.37
C ALA A 269 20.34 12.10 -27.16
N SER A 270 19.13 12.56 -26.84
CA SER A 270 18.82 13.94 -26.46
C SER A 270 19.08 14.25 -24.97
N THR A 271 19.52 13.27 -24.17
CA THR A 271 19.76 13.47 -22.74
C THR A 271 20.87 14.48 -22.52
N VAL A 272 20.56 15.55 -21.79
CA VAL A 272 21.53 16.55 -21.33
C VAL A 272 21.87 16.22 -19.88
N LEU A 273 23.15 16.03 -19.61
CA LEU A 273 23.66 15.75 -18.27
C LEU A 273 23.76 17.06 -17.46
N SER A 274 23.89 16.93 -16.14
CA SER A 274 24.10 17.99 -15.16
C SER A 274 25.31 18.88 -15.48
N SER A 275 26.28 18.34 -16.20
CA SER A 275 27.43 19.07 -16.74
C SER A 275 27.08 20.10 -17.83
N GLY A 276 25.87 20.01 -18.41
CA GLY A 276 25.41 20.78 -19.55
C GLY A 276 25.76 20.16 -20.91
N GLU A 277 26.49 19.05 -20.93
CA GLU A 277 26.80 18.31 -22.16
C GLU A 277 25.71 17.29 -22.48
N THR A 278 25.46 17.07 -23.78
CA THR A 278 24.65 15.93 -24.24
C THR A 278 25.44 14.64 -24.05
N VAL A 279 24.76 13.59 -23.60
CA VAL A 279 25.34 12.25 -23.42
C VAL A 279 26.02 11.75 -24.70
N LYS A 280 27.17 11.09 -24.56
CA LYS A 280 27.95 10.55 -25.68
C LYS A 280 28.65 9.24 -25.30
N THR A 281 29.07 8.50 -26.33
CA THR A 281 29.86 7.28 -26.15
C THR A 281 31.11 7.53 -25.31
N GLY A 282 31.35 6.65 -24.33
CA GLY A 282 32.47 6.72 -23.39
C GLY A 282 32.15 7.45 -22.09
N ASP A 283 31.00 8.12 -21.98
CA ASP A 283 30.55 8.68 -20.70
C ASP A 283 30.29 7.55 -19.67
N THR A 284 30.48 7.88 -18.40
CA THR A 284 30.21 6.99 -17.27
C THR A 284 29.15 7.58 -16.37
N LEU A 285 28.16 6.77 -16.00
CA LEU A 285 27.05 7.15 -15.13
C LEU A 285 27.07 6.30 -13.86
N SER A 286 26.61 6.88 -12.75
CA SER A 286 26.43 6.11 -11.51
C SER A 286 25.30 5.09 -11.68
N LEU A 287 25.37 3.98 -10.95
CA LEU A 287 24.32 2.96 -10.93
C LEU A 287 23.71 2.89 -9.54
N ALA A 288 22.38 2.79 -9.47
CA ALA A 288 21.65 2.45 -8.26
C ALA A 288 20.76 1.24 -8.55
N SER A 289 20.54 0.43 -7.52
CA SER A 289 19.68 -0.76 -7.55
C SER A 289 18.64 -0.65 -6.43
N HIS A 290 17.42 -1.11 -6.67
CA HIS A 290 16.34 -1.12 -5.70
C HIS A 290 15.87 -2.54 -5.45
N ASP A 291 16.01 -3.03 -4.22
CA ASP A 291 15.53 -4.35 -3.79
C ASP A 291 14.04 -4.30 -3.48
N GLU A 292 13.21 -5.00 -4.26
CA GLU A 292 11.75 -5.02 -4.07
C GLU A 292 11.28 -5.84 -2.87
N VAL A 293 12.16 -6.57 -2.19
CA VAL A 293 11.84 -7.25 -0.94
C VAL A 293 11.95 -6.29 0.24
N THR A 294 13.01 -5.48 0.27
CA THR A 294 13.25 -4.52 1.35
C THR A 294 12.73 -3.11 1.03
N GLY A 295 12.37 -2.82 -0.22
CA GLY A 295 11.91 -1.51 -0.65
C GLY A 295 13.01 -0.43 -0.57
N GLN A 296 14.29 -0.83 -0.55
CA GLN A 296 15.42 0.07 -0.35
C GLN A 296 16.29 0.20 -1.59
N TRP A 297 16.77 1.42 -1.82
CA TRP A 297 17.77 1.73 -2.83
C TRP A 297 19.19 1.57 -2.29
N THR A 298 20.07 1.01 -3.11
CA THR A 298 21.50 0.90 -2.86
C THR A 298 22.27 1.54 -4.01
N ASN A 299 23.26 2.37 -3.67
CA ASN A 299 24.23 2.84 -4.67
C ASN A 299 25.23 1.74 -4.97
N GLU A 300 25.35 1.41 -6.24
CA GLU A 300 26.26 0.38 -6.69
C GLU A 300 27.68 0.92 -6.88
N THR A 301 28.67 0.02 -6.79
CA THR A 301 30.09 0.38 -6.94
C THR A 301 30.58 0.35 -8.38
N ASN A 302 29.93 -0.44 -9.23
CA ASN A 302 30.14 -0.42 -10.68
C ASN A 302 29.44 0.80 -11.29
N VAL A 303 29.88 1.15 -12.50
CA VAL A 303 29.34 2.28 -13.27
C VAL A 303 28.73 1.78 -14.57
N VAL A 304 27.77 2.53 -15.10
CA VAL A 304 27.23 2.30 -16.43
C VAL A 304 28.12 3.00 -17.45
N THR A 305 28.61 2.25 -18.44
CA THR A 305 29.41 2.81 -19.54
C THR A 305 28.53 3.02 -20.76
N VAL A 306 28.51 4.24 -21.29
CA VAL A 306 27.73 4.60 -22.48
C VAL A 306 28.45 4.08 -23.74
N GLY A 307 27.81 3.16 -24.44
CA GLY A 307 28.28 2.54 -25.67
C GLY A 307 27.99 3.35 -26.92
N ALA A 308 27.96 2.68 -28.07
CA ALA A 308 27.64 3.30 -29.35
C ALA A 308 26.15 3.71 -29.42
N GLN A 309 25.87 4.76 -30.20
CA GLN A 309 24.50 5.16 -30.50
C GLN A 309 23.87 4.19 -31.50
N THR A 310 22.63 3.78 -31.23
CA THR A 310 21.78 3.00 -32.14
C THR A 310 20.46 3.74 -32.30
N GLY A 311 20.22 4.32 -33.48
CA GLY A 311 19.05 5.17 -33.69
C GLY A 311 19.08 6.40 -32.79
N ASP A 312 18.02 6.62 -31.99
CA ASP A 312 17.87 7.77 -31.10
C ASP A 312 18.30 7.50 -29.64
N THR A 313 19.00 6.39 -29.38
CA THR A 313 19.47 6.02 -28.04
C THR A 313 20.92 5.56 -28.04
N PHE A 314 21.57 5.67 -26.89
CA PHE A 314 22.83 4.99 -26.57
C PHE A 314 22.55 3.78 -25.68
N ALA A 315 23.36 2.73 -25.81
CA ALA A 315 23.32 1.58 -24.91
C ALA A 315 24.23 1.81 -23.70
N GLY A 316 23.68 1.99 -22.50
CA GLY A 316 24.44 2.04 -21.26
C GLY A 316 24.55 0.66 -20.64
N SER A 317 25.76 0.10 -20.52
CA SER A 317 25.95 -1.28 -20.07
C SER A 317 26.74 -1.42 -18.78
N PHE A 318 26.39 -2.43 -17.99
CA PHE A 318 27.07 -2.83 -16.75
C PHE A 318 26.95 -4.35 -16.52
N MET A 319 27.74 -4.87 -15.59
CA MET A 319 27.68 -6.27 -15.14
C MET A 319 27.16 -6.32 -13.70
N THR A 320 26.32 -7.29 -13.38
CA THR A 320 25.79 -7.51 -12.02
C THR A 320 25.64 -9.00 -11.73
N ASP A 321 25.54 -9.35 -10.45
CA ASP A 321 25.29 -10.71 -9.96
C ASP A 321 23.90 -10.86 -9.31
N HIS A 322 23.06 -9.83 -9.37
CA HIS A 322 21.72 -9.84 -8.80
C HIS A 322 20.68 -9.21 -9.72
N LEU A 323 19.41 -9.57 -9.50
CA LEU A 323 18.27 -9.05 -10.25
C LEU A 323 17.39 -8.16 -9.39
N THR A 324 17.10 -6.98 -9.93
CA THR A 324 16.28 -5.98 -9.28
C THR A 324 15.94 -4.84 -10.25
N PHE A 325 15.35 -3.76 -9.75
CA PHE A 325 15.22 -2.52 -10.51
C PHE A 325 16.54 -1.73 -10.49
N PHE A 326 17.05 -1.34 -11.65
CA PHE A 326 18.27 -0.56 -11.83
C PHE A 326 17.98 0.82 -12.43
N ALA A 327 18.70 1.82 -11.94
CA ALA A 327 18.71 3.17 -12.48
C ALA A 327 20.15 3.59 -12.81
N ALA A 328 20.42 3.89 -14.08
CA ALA A 328 21.62 4.59 -14.51
C ALA A 328 21.38 6.09 -14.30
N ASN A 329 22.19 6.72 -13.46
CA ASN A 329 21.94 8.07 -12.97
C ASN A 329 23.04 9.04 -13.38
N ASP A 330 22.60 10.21 -13.82
CA ASP A 330 23.36 11.45 -13.69
C ASP A 330 23.20 12.01 -12.27
N VAL A 331 24.14 12.86 -11.83
CA VAL A 331 24.15 13.41 -10.47
C VAL A 331 24.04 14.93 -10.52
N ALA A 332 22.95 15.47 -10.00
CA ALA A 332 22.70 16.91 -9.95
C ALA A 332 22.70 17.43 -8.51
N ALA A 333 22.72 18.76 -8.34
CA ALA A 333 22.53 19.40 -7.04
C ALA A 333 21.08 19.27 -6.58
N VAL A 334 20.89 18.99 -5.28
CA VAL A 334 19.56 19.00 -4.66
C VAL A 334 18.97 20.42 -4.65
N CYS A 335 17.65 20.52 -4.77
CA CYS A 335 16.90 21.73 -4.48
C CYS A 335 17.16 22.18 -3.04
N ALA A 336 17.57 23.43 -2.85
CA ALA A 336 17.82 24.00 -1.53
C ALA A 336 16.57 24.64 -0.90
N ASP A 337 15.54 24.86 -1.70
CA ASP A 337 14.30 25.51 -1.27
C ASP A 337 13.29 24.49 -0.73
N THR A 338 12.45 24.92 0.21
CA THR A 338 11.28 24.13 0.64
C THR A 338 10.31 23.99 -0.52
N ILE A 339 9.91 22.75 -0.80
CA ILE A 339 8.96 22.45 -1.86
C ILE A 339 7.55 22.59 -1.31
N THR A 340 6.76 23.46 -1.93
CA THR A 340 5.41 23.78 -1.47
C THR A 340 4.45 23.77 -2.64
N LEU A 341 3.31 23.10 -2.45
CA LEU A 341 2.16 23.25 -3.33
C LEU A 341 1.19 24.26 -2.71
N ALA A 342 0.98 25.37 -3.39
CA ALA A 342 -0.01 26.37 -3.03
C ALA A 342 -1.20 26.27 -4.00
N THR A 343 -2.41 26.28 -3.44
CA THR A 343 -3.64 26.27 -4.22
C THR A 343 -4.42 27.58 -4.04
N SER A 344 -5.22 27.91 -5.04
CA SER A 344 -6.10 29.08 -5.06
C SER A 344 -7.34 28.77 -5.90
N GLY A 345 -8.34 29.64 -5.92
CA GLY A 345 -9.60 29.38 -6.62
C GLY A 345 -10.63 28.76 -5.68
N ASP A 346 -11.24 27.65 -6.07
CA ASP A 346 -12.21 26.95 -5.24
C ASP A 346 -11.57 26.34 -3.99
N ASP A 347 -12.34 26.26 -2.90
CA ASP A 347 -11.89 25.68 -1.63
C ASP A 347 -11.71 24.16 -1.74
N ILE A 348 -10.70 23.64 -1.03
CA ILE A 348 -10.46 22.20 -0.93
C ILE A 348 -11.59 21.57 -0.10
N PRO A 349 -12.24 20.49 -0.58
CA PRO A 349 -13.27 19.78 0.17
C PRO A 349 -12.76 19.20 1.50
N ALA A 350 -13.67 18.89 2.42
CA ALA A 350 -13.31 18.34 3.73
C ALA A 350 -12.64 16.95 3.61
N SER A 351 -13.03 16.18 2.60
CA SER A 351 -12.41 14.91 2.20
C SER A 351 -10.98 15.07 1.64
N GLY A 352 -10.55 16.29 1.33
CA GLY A 352 -9.26 16.57 0.71
C GLY A 352 -9.22 16.29 -0.80
N LEU A 353 -8.08 16.57 -1.42
CA LEU A 353 -7.77 16.27 -2.82
C LEU A 353 -6.45 15.51 -2.90
N PHE A 354 -6.11 15.02 -4.09
CA PHE A 354 -4.80 14.44 -4.41
C PHE A 354 -4.07 15.33 -5.39
N ALA A 355 -2.76 15.50 -5.19
CA ALA A 355 -1.84 16.08 -6.14
C ALA A 355 -0.98 14.96 -6.75
N ASP A 356 -1.17 14.69 -8.05
CA ASP A 356 -0.28 13.83 -8.81
C ASP A 356 0.87 14.67 -9.36
N ILE A 357 2.09 14.34 -8.98
CA ILE A 357 3.31 15.05 -9.36
C ILE A 357 4.09 14.15 -10.31
N GLN A 358 4.18 14.54 -11.59
CA GLN A 358 4.79 13.72 -12.63
C GLN A 358 5.91 14.47 -13.36
N SER A 359 7.08 13.85 -13.42
CA SER A 359 8.23 14.27 -14.22
C SER A 359 8.86 13.07 -14.92
N THR A 360 9.92 13.29 -15.70
CA THR A 360 10.71 12.18 -16.25
C THR A 360 11.50 11.41 -15.19
N LYS A 361 11.55 11.90 -13.94
CA LYS A 361 12.36 11.36 -12.83
C LYS A 361 11.54 10.86 -11.65
N ARG A 362 10.26 11.23 -11.55
CA ARG A 362 9.37 10.80 -10.47
C ARG A 362 7.90 10.79 -10.87
N SER A 363 7.12 10.03 -10.12
CA SER A 363 5.66 10.06 -10.13
C SER A 363 5.18 9.75 -8.73
N GLU A 364 4.56 10.71 -8.07
CA GLU A 364 4.10 10.61 -6.68
C GLU A 364 2.68 11.16 -6.56
N THR A 365 1.88 10.56 -5.67
CA THR A 365 0.52 11.00 -5.36
C THR A 365 0.47 11.43 -3.90
N ILE A 366 0.14 12.69 -3.65
CA ILE A 366 0.13 13.27 -2.30
C ILE A 366 -1.26 13.81 -1.97
N SER A 367 -1.77 13.47 -0.79
CA SER A 367 -3.03 14.01 -0.28
C SER A 367 -2.84 15.46 0.19
N ILE A 368 -3.77 16.34 -0.17
CA ILE A 368 -3.80 17.74 0.24
C ILE A 368 -5.11 18.07 0.94
N THR A 369 -5.01 18.67 2.12
CA THR A 369 -6.17 19.03 2.97
C THR A 369 -6.23 20.52 3.29
N GLY A 370 -5.31 21.31 2.73
CA GLY A 370 -5.26 22.76 2.96
C GLY A 370 -4.66 23.52 1.77
N ASN A 371 -4.89 24.83 1.74
CA ASN A 371 -4.55 25.68 0.58
C ASN A 371 -3.04 25.89 0.37
N SER A 372 -2.21 25.42 1.31
CA SER A 372 -0.76 25.41 1.22
C SER A 372 -0.24 24.17 1.92
N THR A 373 0.36 23.27 1.15
CA THR A 373 0.92 22.01 1.64
C THR A 373 2.42 22.00 1.37
N VAL A 374 3.22 21.86 2.43
CA VAL A 374 4.64 21.52 2.28
C VAL A 374 4.71 20.09 1.82
N LEU A 375 5.37 19.85 0.68
CA LEU A 375 5.50 18.52 0.13
C LEU A 375 6.78 17.89 0.67
N SER A 376 6.67 16.75 1.35
CA SER A 376 7.80 15.94 1.83
C SER A 376 8.53 15.22 0.67
N LEU A 377 8.76 15.89 -0.45
CA LEU A 377 9.47 15.31 -1.59
C LEU A 377 10.97 15.27 -1.31
N SER A 378 11.53 14.06 -1.27
CA SER A 378 12.98 13.89 -1.22
C SER A 378 13.61 14.01 -2.61
N GLY A 379 14.80 14.60 -2.66
CA GLY A 379 15.68 14.56 -3.83
C GLY A 379 15.17 15.22 -5.10
N VAL A 380 14.44 16.33 -4.99
CA VAL A 380 14.09 17.16 -6.15
C VAL A 380 15.34 17.91 -6.60
N ALA A 381 15.65 17.87 -7.90
CA ALA A 381 16.75 18.66 -8.44
C ALA A 381 16.34 20.15 -8.57
N ALA A 382 17.31 21.07 -8.46
CA ALA A 382 17.04 22.51 -8.57
C ALA A 382 16.39 22.94 -9.92
N THR A 383 16.55 22.11 -10.96
CA THR A 383 16.02 22.33 -12.31
C THR A 383 14.90 21.36 -12.67
N GLU A 384 14.40 20.58 -11.73
CA GLU A 384 13.37 19.58 -12.01
C GLU A 384 12.03 20.24 -12.31
N THR A 385 11.55 20.04 -13.54
CA THR A 385 10.22 20.47 -13.94
C THR A 385 9.25 19.30 -13.89
N ALA A 386 8.08 19.50 -13.31
CA ALA A 386 7.02 18.50 -13.26
C ALA A 386 5.68 19.11 -13.66
N THR A 387 4.76 18.23 -14.05
CA THR A 387 3.34 18.54 -14.13
C THR A 387 2.69 18.12 -12.82
N VAL A 388 1.97 19.03 -12.20
CA VAL A 388 1.17 18.79 -10.99
C VAL A 388 -0.29 18.87 -11.38
N THR A 389 -1.00 17.76 -11.24
CA THR A 389 -2.45 17.68 -11.45
C THR A 389 -3.13 17.47 -10.11
N VAL A 390 -4.04 18.38 -9.75
CA VAL A 390 -4.87 18.23 -8.56
C VAL A 390 -6.20 17.61 -8.98
N ARG A 391 -6.64 16.57 -8.26
CA ARG A 391 -7.86 15.81 -8.55
C ARG A 391 -8.54 15.32 -7.27
N ASP A 392 -9.81 14.94 -7.38
CA ASP A 392 -10.50 14.23 -6.30
C ASP A 392 -10.14 12.72 -6.27
N ALA A 393 -10.69 12.01 -5.28
CA ALA A 393 -10.51 10.58 -5.11
C ALA A 393 -11.01 9.74 -6.31
N ASN A 394 -12.00 10.24 -7.05
CA ASN A 394 -12.61 9.57 -8.20
C ASN A 394 -11.85 9.82 -9.52
N GLY A 395 -10.84 10.70 -9.51
CA GLY A 395 -10.04 11.02 -10.69
C GLY A 395 -10.49 12.27 -11.44
N ASN A 396 -11.49 13.02 -10.95
CA ASN A 396 -11.90 14.26 -11.59
C ASN A 396 -10.83 15.32 -11.36
N ALA A 397 -10.33 15.94 -12.43
CA ALA A 397 -9.31 16.99 -12.33
C ALA A 397 -9.93 18.32 -11.85
N TRP A 398 -9.26 18.97 -10.92
CA TRP A 398 -9.59 20.29 -10.36
C TRP A 398 -8.65 21.38 -10.89
N GLY A 399 -7.42 21.03 -11.22
CA GLY A 399 -6.44 21.97 -11.73
C GLY A 399 -5.18 21.27 -12.19
N THR A 400 -4.43 21.91 -13.09
CA THR A 400 -3.13 21.40 -13.53
C THR A 400 -2.17 22.56 -13.78
N THR A 401 -0.90 22.34 -13.50
CA THR A 401 0.17 23.28 -13.79
C THR A 401 1.44 22.53 -14.15
N THR A 402 2.32 23.16 -14.92
CA THR A 402 3.66 22.63 -15.22
C THR A 402 4.69 23.69 -14.88
N GLY A 403 5.70 23.33 -14.10
CA GLY A 403 6.70 24.28 -13.63
C GLY A 403 7.85 23.62 -12.90
N ASN A 404 8.78 24.44 -12.40
CA ASN A 404 9.86 23.98 -11.54
C ASN A 404 9.29 23.57 -10.17
N LEU A 405 9.63 22.37 -9.70
CA LEU A 405 9.23 21.89 -8.38
C LEU A 405 10.03 22.53 -7.25
N CYS A 406 11.25 23.02 -7.52
CA CYS A 406 12.07 23.64 -6.51
C CYS A 406 11.48 25.00 -6.09
N GLY A 407 10.94 25.05 -4.86
CA GLY A 407 10.21 26.19 -4.32
C GLY A 407 8.69 26.01 -4.33
N THR A 408 7.95 27.07 -4.66
CA THR A 408 6.48 27.04 -4.63
C THR A 408 5.88 26.82 -6.02
N THR A 409 5.12 25.75 -6.15
CA THR A 409 4.26 25.49 -7.31
C THR A 409 2.83 25.95 -7.00
N ASN A 410 2.24 26.74 -7.90
CA ASN A 410 0.88 27.26 -7.72
C ASN A 410 -0.10 26.57 -8.68
N VAL A 411 -1.21 26.08 -8.15
CA VAL A 411 -2.32 25.50 -8.93
C VAL A 411 -3.59 26.28 -8.64
N VAL A 412 -4.32 26.66 -9.70
CA VAL A 412 -5.66 27.23 -9.57
C VAL A 412 -6.67 26.09 -9.66
N LEU A 413 -7.49 25.95 -8.63
CA LEU A 413 -8.54 24.95 -8.49
C LEU A 413 -9.86 25.49 -9.06
N ALA A 414 -10.52 24.65 -9.85
CA ALA A 414 -11.84 24.89 -10.39
C ALA A 414 -12.63 23.58 -10.36
N ASN A 415 -13.51 23.45 -9.37
CA ASN A 415 -14.40 22.32 -9.21
C ASN A 415 -15.37 22.22 -10.40
N GLN A 416 -15.44 21.04 -11.00
CA GLN A 416 -16.34 20.74 -12.12
C GLN A 416 -17.54 19.88 -11.71
N GLN A 417 -17.64 19.51 -10.43
CA GLN A 417 -18.64 18.61 -9.89
C GLN A 417 -19.52 19.32 -8.87
N THR A 418 -20.76 18.84 -8.73
CA THR A 418 -21.62 19.20 -7.60
C THR A 418 -21.51 18.11 -6.56
N PHE A 419 -21.23 18.50 -5.32
CA PHE A 419 -21.08 17.59 -4.20
C PHE A 419 -22.20 17.80 -3.19
N VAL A 420 -22.65 16.70 -2.60
CA VAL A 420 -23.55 16.70 -1.44
C VAL A 420 -22.86 16.00 -0.28
N SER A 421 -23.42 16.12 0.92
CA SER A 421 -22.97 15.38 2.08
C SER A 421 -24.17 14.80 2.81
N GLU A 422 -24.02 13.58 3.30
CA GLU A 422 -25.09 12.80 3.92
C GLU A 422 -24.57 12.12 5.19
N SER A 423 -25.49 11.81 6.09
CA SER A 423 -25.20 10.96 7.24
C SER A 423 -25.62 9.53 6.94
N PHE A 424 -24.76 8.58 7.28
CA PHE A 424 -25.06 7.15 7.26
C PHE A 424 -25.10 6.62 8.69
N ALA A 425 -26.30 6.26 9.17
CA ALA A 425 -26.47 5.69 10.50
C ALA A 425 -26.33 4.16 10.47
N VAL A 426 -25.46 3.62 11.31
CA VAL A 426 -25.24 2.17 11.43
C VAL A 426 -25.76 1.67 12.78
N THR A 427 -26.66 0.70 12.72
CA THR A 427 -27.21 0.02 13.90
C THR A 427 -26.66 -1.40 13.98
N ALA A 428 -26.22 -1.83 15.16
CA ALA A 428 -25.93 -3.22 15.45
C ALA A 428 -27.15 -3.87 16.12
N THR A 429 -27.71 -4.89 15.50
CA THR A 429 -28.85 -5.65 16.03
C THR A 429 -28.42 -7.05 16.44
N CYS A 430 -28.83 -7.47 17.64
CA CYS A 430 -28.47 -8.78 18.18
C CYS A 430 -29.23 -9.88 17.43
N ALA A 431 -28.51 -10.75 16.69
CA ALA A 431 -29.12 -11.88 15.99
C ALA A 431 -29.77 -12.91 16.92
N ASN A 432 -29.41 -12.90 18.21
CA ASN A 432 -30.01 -13.72 19.26
C ASN A 432 -31.18 -13.05 20.00
N ASP A 433 -31.46 -11.76 19.76
CA ASP A 433 -32.67 -11.04 20.19
C ASP A 433 -32.83 -9.74 19.37
N GLU A 434 -33.71 -9.76 18.36
CA GLU A 434 -33.90 -8.63 17.42
C GLU A 434 -34.43 -7.35 18.09
N ASN A 435 -34.92 -7.42 19.34
CA ASN A 435 -35.35 -6.23 20.08
C ASN A 435 -34.19 -5.50 20.77
N VAL A 436 -33.01 -6.12 20.81
CA VAL A 436 -31.81 -5.55 21.40
C VAL A 436 -30.94 -5.02 20.27
N SER A 437 -30.78 -3.70 20.24
CA SER A 437 -29.92 -3.00 19.28
C SER A 437 -29.21 -1.82 19.94
N ALA A 438 -28.11 -1.41 19.32
CA ALA A 438 -27.38 -0.21 19.69
C ALA A 438 -26.83 0.48 18.43
N ALA A 439 -26.58 1.78 18.52
CA ALA A 439 -25.81 2.47 17.48
C ALA A 439 -24.41 1.86 17.41
N LEU A 440 -23.98 1.45 16.22
CA LEU A 440 -22.67 0.82 16.02
C LEU A 440 -21.60 1.91 15.91
N GLY A 441 -21.23 2.47 17.05
CA GLY A 441 -20.18 3.47 17.12
C GLY A 441 -18.77 2.89 17.02
N GLY A 442 -17.80 3.71 16.65
CA GLY A 442 -16.40 3.35 16.56
C GLY A 442 -16.05 2.32 15.48
N ALA A 443 -16.95 2.03 14.55
CA ALA A 443 -16.67 1.21 13.36
C ALA A 443 -15.86 2.00 12.33
N VAL A 444 -15.20 1.31 11.41
CA VAL A 444 -14.62 1.96 10.24
C VAL A 444 -15.61 1.85 9.08
N VAL A 445 -16.13 2.99 8.64
CA VAL A 445 -17.08 3.06 7.52
C VAL A 445 -16.38 3.69 6.33
N SER A 446 -16.40 3.00 5.20
CA SER A 446 -15.83 3.50 3.95
C SER A 446 -16.87 3.57 2.85
N TYR A 447 -16.69 4.47 1.89
CA TYR A 447 -17.62 4.68 0.78
C TYR A 447 -16.88 4.96 -0.52
N ALA A 448 -17.35 4.37 -1.61
CA ALA A 448 -16.75 4.53 -2.93
C ALA A 448 -17.78 4.42 -4.05
N GLN A 449 -17.53 5.10 -5.17
CA GLN A 449 -18.18 4.75 -6.42
C GLN A 449 -17.63 3.40 -6.93
N SER A 450 -18.39 2.72 -7.77
CA SER A 450 -17.97 1.44 -8.35
C SER A 450 -16.61 1.58 -9.06
N GLY A 451 -15.64 0.74 -8.65
CA GLY A 451 -14.30 0.72 -9.22
C GLY A 451 -13.39 1.89 -8.81
N LYS A 452 -13.81 2.75 -7.87
CA LYS A 452 -13.01 3.87 -7.35
C LYS A 452 -12.49 3.61 -5.94
N ALA A 453 -11.43 4.31 -5.57
CA ALA A 453 -10.82 4.19 -4.26
C ALA A 453 -11.80 4.65 -3.15
N PRO A 454 -11.91 3.91 -2.03
CA PRO A 454 -12.81 4.27 -0.95
C PRO A 454 -12.26 5.40 -0.08
N ALA A 455 -13.13 6.35 0.25
CA ALA A 455 -12.93 7.31 1.32
C ALA A 455 -13.42 6.72 2.65
N VAL A 456 -12.90 7.20 3.78
CA VAL A 456 -13.37 6.80 5.13
C VAL A 456 -14.25 7.91 5.69
N ALA A 457 -15.45 7.53 6.10
CA ALA A 457 -16.40 8.42 6.73
C ALA A 457 -15.96 8.75 8.16
N SER A 458 -16.12 10.02 8.55
CA SER A 458 -15.87 10.44 9.92
C SER A 458 -17.12 10.22 10.77
N GLU A 459 -16.94 9.59 11.93
CA GLU A 459 -18.03 9.45 12.90
C GLU A 459 -18.35 10.80 13.54
N THR A 460 -19.60 11.27 13.39
CA THR A 460 -20.05 12.57 13.93
C THR A 460 -20.70 12.42 15.30
N THR A 461 -21.34 11.28 15.54
CA THR A 461 -21.93 10.84 16.80
C THR A 461 -21.94 9.32 16.78
N ALA A 462 -21.94 8.66 17.95
CA ALA A 462 -21.93 7.20 18.06
C ALA A 462 -22.88 6.53 17.04
N GLY A 463 -22.30 5.81 16.09
CA GLY A 463 -22.99 5.07 15.03
C GLY A 463 -23.54 5.91 13.87
N THR A 464 -23.16 7.16 13.73
CA THR A 464 -23.53 8.03 12.59
C THR A 464 -22.26 8.55 11.91
N TYR A 465 -22.14 8.28 10.62
CA TYR A 465 -20.92 8.53 9.84
C TYR A 465 -21.20 9.52 8.70
N ALA A 466 -20.37 10.55 8.56
CA ALA A 466 -20.49 11.55 7.51
C ALA A 466 -19.89 11.05 6.19
N LEU A 467 -20.74 10.88 5.18
CA LEU A 467 -20.35 10.69 3.79
C LEU A 467 -20.16 12.08 3.19
N ALA A 468 -18.93 12.58 3.26
CA ALA A 468 -18.58 13.92 2.81
C ALA A 468 -18.28 13.92 1.30
N ASP A 469 -18.58 15.06 0.66
CA ASP A 469 -18.14 15.38 -0.70
C ASP A 469 -18.43 14.27 -1.73
N ILE A 470 -19.62 13.66 -1.64
CA ILE A 470 -20.08 12.67 -2.62
C ILE A 470 -20.71 13.38 -3.83
N VAL A 471 -20.43 12.88 -5.03
CA VAL A 471 -20.88 13.50 -6.29
C VAL A 471 -22.38 13.32 -6.43
N GLU A 472 -23.11 14.43 -6.51
CA GLU A 472 -24.58 14.45 -6.59
C GLU A 472 -25.11 13.54 -7.73
N GLY A 473 -26.10 12.72 -7.41
CA GLY A 473 -26.78 11.79 -8.31
C GLY A 473 -26.04 10.46 -8.54
N GLN A 474 -24.87 10.24 -7.94
CA GLN A 474 -24.11 9.00 -8.10
C GLN A 474 -24.42 7.98 -7.00
N GLN A 475 -24.20 6.69 -7.32
CA GLN A 475 -24.32 5.60 -6.36
C GLN A 475 -22.97 5.29 -5.71
N TYR A 476 -23.01 5.05 -4.42
CA TYR A 476 -21.86 4.69 -3.60
C TYR A 476 -22.11 3.36 -2.90
N THR A 477 -21.11 2.50 -2.88
CA THR A 477 -21.06 1.34 -2.00
C THR A 477 -20.48 1.78 -0.66
N VAL A 478 -21.22 1.55 0.42
CA VAL A 478 -20.78 1.82 1.80
C VAL A 478 -20.41 0.50 2.45
N ASN A 479 -19.16 0.35 2.88
CA ASN A 479 -18.67 -0.81 3.58
C ASN A 479 -18.44 -0.47 5.06
N VAL A 480 -18.90 -1.35 5.95
CA VAL A 480 -18.77 -1.20 7.39
C VAL A 480 -17.83 -2.30 7.89
N ILE A 481 -16.79 -1.92 8.63
CA ILE A 481 -15.95 -2.82 9.42
C ILE A 481 -16.34 -2.62 10.89
N PRO A 482 -17.23 -3.48 11.44
CA PRO A 482 -17.64 -3.39 12.84
C PRO A 482 -16.46 -3.63 13.76
N ARG A 483 -16.40 -2.89 14.86
CA ARG A 483 -15.38 -3.04 15.90
C ARG A 483 -16.03 -3.37 17.23
N GLY A 484 -15.35 -4.18 18.05
CA GLY A 484 -15.81 -4.55 19.39
C GLY A 484 -17.04 -5.48 19.42
N VAL A 485 -17.41 -6.07 18.28
CA VAL A 485 -18.56 -6.96 18.13
C VAL A 485 -18.21 -8.19 17.30
N THR A 486 -18.93 -9.28 17.54
CA THR A 486 -18.84 -10.49 16.71
C THR A 486 -19.94 -10.47 15.66
N LEU A 487 -19.60 -10.51 14.38
CA LEU A 487 -20.58 -10.58 13.30
C LEU A 487 -21.41 -11.87 13.37
N ALA A 488 -22.71 -11.76 13.12
CA ALA A 488 -23.55 -12.93 12.91
C ALA A 488 -23.21 -13.60 11.56
N ALA A 489 -23.46 -14.90 11.45
CA ALA A 489 -23.22 -15.63 10.20
C ALA A 489 -24.09 -15.05 9.07
N GLY A 490 -23.46 -14.60 7.98
CA GLY A 490 -24.16 -13.99 6.84
C GLY A 490 -24.60 -12.54 7.05
N ALA A 491 -24.12 -11.87 8.10
CA ALA A 491 -24.39 -10.46 8.33
C ALA A 491 -24.01 -9.60 7.12
N THR A 492 -24.86 -8.62 6.81
CA THR A 492 -24.59 -7.65 5.75
C THR A 492 -23.72 -6.51 6.30
N THR A 493 -22.60 -6.27 5.66
CA THR A 493 -21.67 -5.16 5.99
C THR A 493 -21.42 -4.23 4.81
N SER A 494 -22.13 -4.43 3.70
CA SER A 494 -22.03 -3.62 2.49
C SER A 494 -23.42 -3.13 2.09
N PHE A 495 -23.55 -1.83 1.87
CA PHE A 495 -24.79 -1.11 1.59
C PHE A 495 -24.61 -0.26 0.33
N THR A 496 -25.71 0.23 -0.22
CA THR A 496 -25.68 1.16 -1.37
C THR A 496 -26.42 2.42 -0.99
N VAL A 497 -25.77 3.56 -1.22
CA VAL A 497 -26.29 4.92 -0.97
C VAL A 497 -26.40 5.66 -2.29
N THR A 498 -27.43 6.48 -2.44
CA THR A 498 -27.56 7.42 -3.56
C THR A 498 -27.26 8.83 -3.07
N ALA A 499 -26.27 9.48 -3.68
CA ALA A 499 -25.87 10.85 -3.34
C ALA A 499 -26.94 11.88 -3.73
N ASP A 500 -27.98 12.06 -2.93
CA ASP A 500 -29.10 12.98 -3.16
C ASP A 500 -29.30 14.02 -2.03
N GLY A 501 -28.41 14.02 -1.03
CA GLY A 501 -28.45 14.88 0.15
C GLY A 501 -29.37 14.36 1.27
N THR A 502 -29.88 13.13 1.17
CA THR A 502 -30.73 12.51 2.19
C THR A 502 -29.94 11.53 3.05
N ASP A 503 -30.12 11.61 4.37
CA ASP A 503 -29.50 10.66 5.29
C ASP A 503 -30.02 9.23 5.08
N GLU A 504 -29.11 8.26 5.11
CA GLU A 504 -29.39 6.83 4.93
C GLU A 504 -28.97 6.01 6.16
N ASN A 505 -29.35 4.73 6.20
CA ASN A 505 -28.98 3.85 7.30
C ASN A 505 -28.71 2.40 6.87
N GLY A 506 -27.93 1.69 7.69
CA GLY A 506 -27.64 0.28 7.56
C GLY A 506 -27.79 -0.45 8.90
N ASN A 507 -28.24 -1.70 8.83
CA ASN A 507 -28.29 -2.61 9.98
C ASN A 507 -27.27 -3.73 9.82
N VAL A 508 -26.45 -3.95 10.85
CA VAL A 508 -25.45 -5.01 10.92
C VAL A 508 -25.86 -6.00 12.00
N ASP A 509 -26.05 -7.26 11.62
CA ASP A 509 -26.41 -8.31 12.57
C ASP A 509 -25.17 -8.82 13.31
N VAL A 510 -25.24 -8.82 14.64
CA VAL A 510 -24.14 -9.21 15.52
C VAL A 510 -24.57 -10.28 16.51
N THR A 511 -23.62 -11.06 17.00
CA THR A 511 -23.84 -11.99 18.11
C THR A 511 -23.58 -11.26 19.43
N CYS A 512 -24.64 -11.02 20.20
CA CYS A 512 -24.55 -10.32 21.47
C CYS A 512 -24.30 -11.28 22.63
N SER A 513 -23.54 -10.80 23.62
CA SER A 513 -23.27 -11.57 24.83
C SER A 513 -24.54 -11.76 25.65
N THR A 514 -24.60 -12.86 26.39
CA THR A 514 -25.67 -13.14 27.34
C THR A 514 -25.11 -13.12 28.75
N THR A 515 -25.85 -12.52 29.68
CA THR A 515 -25.50 -12.52 31.10
C THR A 515 -26.58 -13.20 31.93
N THR A 516 -26.16 -13.95 32.95
CA THR A 516 -27.06 -14.58 33.93
C THR A 516 -26.87 -13.94 35.31
N GLY A 517 -27.86 -13.15 35.73
CA GLY A 517 -27.98 -12.42 37.01
C GLY A 517 -27.60 -10.94 36.90
N GLY A 518 -28.31 -9.95 37.45
CA GLY A 518 -29.56 -9.82 38.21
C GLY A 518 -29.85 -8.30 38.37
N ASN A 519 -31.09 -7.93 38.72
CA ASN A 519 -31.49 -6.55 39.03
C ASN A 519 -30.62 -5.88 40.11
#